data_AF-A0A3A0BGS8-F1
#
_entry.id   AF-A0A3A0BGS8-F1
#
_cell.length_a   1.000
_cell.length_b   1.000
_cell.length_c   1.000
_cell.angle_alpha   90.00
_cell.angle_beta   90.00
_cell.angle_gamma   90.00
#
_symmetry.space_group_name_H-M   'P 1'
#
loop_
_entity.id
_entity.type
_entity.pdbx_description
1 polymer ?
#
loop_
_entity_poly.entity_id
_entity_poly.type
_entity_poly.pdbx_seq_one_letter_code
_entity_poly.pdbx_strand_id
1 'polypeptide(L)'
;MVRRFFAAGFILALSASLVWAGAIVSEFRGEPARNKVTLKWTAEAEINLKAFEIERGLDERTFEKIATVDAKGNPTVKTDYSYEDNTVFKTTTRVYYYRLKIIDRDESYTYSNTIHVNPTISSARATWGSIKAMFR
;
A
#
# COMPACT_ATOMS: atom_id res chain seq x y z
N MET A 1 -31.19 1.86 57.78
CA MET A 1 -30.23 2.40 56.79
C MET A 1 -29.19 1.31 56.51
N VAL A 2 -29.38 0.52 55.44
CA VAL A 2 -28.62 -0.72 55.17
C VAL A 2 -27.55 -0.40 54.12
N ARG A 3 -26.26 -0.54 54.49
CA ARG A 3 -25.15 -0.49 53.52
C ARG A 3 -24.88 -1.91 53.02
N ARG A 4 -25.12 -2.15 51.73
CA ARG A 4 -24.85 -3.43 51.05
C ARG A 4 -23.48 -3.35 50.37
N PHE A 5 -22.63 -4.34 50.63
CA PHE A 5 -21.41 -4.63 49.89
C PHE A 5 -21.75 -5.27 48.54
N PHE A 6 -20.99 -4.99 47.47
CA PHE A 6 -20.77 -5.95 46.37
C PHE A 6 -19.41 -5.71 45.71
N ALA A 7 -18.72 -6.82 45.44
CA ALA A 7 -17.41 -6.93 44.81
C ALA A 7 -17.51 -7.25 43.31
N ALA A 8 -16.34 -7.17 42.66
CA ALA A 8 -15.92 -7.89 41.46
C ALA A 8 -16.33 -7.37 40.06
N GLY A 9 -15.32 -7.34 39.18
CA GLY A 9 -15.47 -7.17 37.74
C GLY A 9 -14.15 -6.88 37.03
N PHE A 10 -13.19 -7.80 37.06
CA PHE A 10 -12.00 -7.73 36.21
C PHE A 10 -12.39 -8.28 34.82
N ILE A 11 -12.64 -7.39 33.86
CA ILE A 11 -12.97 -7.80 32.49
C ILE A 11 -11.65 -8.07 31.76
N LEU A 12 -11.34 -9.36 31.57
CA LEU A 12 -10.38 -9.81 30.59
C LEU A 12 -10.97 -9.54 29.20
N ALA A 13 -10.56 -8.43 28.59
CA ALA A 13 -10.80 -8.20 27.17
C ALA A 13 -9.87 -9.12 26.36
N LEU A 14 -10.32 -10.35 26.10
CA LEU A 14 -9.83 -11.15 24.98
C LEU A 14 -10.28 -10.42 23.71
N SER A 15 -9.45 -9.50 23.20
CA SER A 15 -9.64 -8.99 21.85
C SER A 15 -9.34 -10.15 20.89
N ALA A 16 -10.37 -10.94 20.58
CA ALA A 16 -10.36 -11.78 19.41
C ALA A 16 -10.32 -10.82 18.21
N SER A 17 -9.13 -10.53 17.72
CA SER A 17 -8.96 -9.86 16.43
C SER A 17 -9.63 -10.75 15.40
N LEU A 18 -10.82 -10.37 14.95
CA LEU A 18 -11.46 -10.98 13.79
C LEU A 18 -10.43 -10.90 12.66
N VAL A 19 -9.86 -12.05 12.30
CA VAL A 19 -9.06 -12.19 11.09
C VAL A 19 -10.04 -11.96 9.96
N TRP A 20 -10.14 -10.71 9.50
CA TRP A 20 -10.89 -10.36 8.31
C TRP A 20 -10.31 -11.17 7.15
N ALA A 21 -11.13 -12.03 6.57
CA ALA A 21 -10.76 -12.93 5.48
C ALA A 21 -10.68 -12.16 4.14
N GLY A 22 -9.87 -11.10 4.10
CA GLY A 22 -9.50 -10.39 2.89
C GLY A 22 -8.34 -11.07 2.17
N ALA A 23 -8.05 -10.65 0.95
CA ALA A 23 -6.93 -11.21 0.20
C ALA A 23 -5.59 -10.98 0.89
N ILE A 24 -4.78 -12.04 0.95
CA ILE A 24 -3.44 -11.99 1.54
C ILE A 24 -2.42 -11.69 0.44
N VAL A 25 -1.61 -10.66 0.66
CA VAL A 25 -0.41 -10.37 -0.15
C VAL A 25 0.80 -10.98 0.54
N SER A 26 1.42 -11.97 -0.09
CA SER A 26 2.57 -12.67 0.51
C SER A 26 3.92 -12.04 0.17
N GLU A 27 4.02 -11.36 -0.97
CA GLU A 27 5.23 -10.66 -1.36
C GLU A 27 4.86 -9.31 -1.98
N PHE A 28 5.47 -8.24 -1.47
CA PHE A 28 5.41 -6.92 -2.10
C PHE A 28 6.83 -6.37 -2.19
N ARG A 29 7.30 -6.11 -3.40
CA ARG A 29 8.66 -5.64 -3.67
C ARG A 29 8.68 -4.57 -4.74
N GLY A 30 9.71 -3.72 -4.68
CA GLY A 30 9.96 -2.67 -5.65
C GLY A 30 11.33 -2.82 -6.28
N GLU A 31 11.37 -2.87 -7.59
CA GLU A 31 12.59 -2.99 -8.39
C GLU A 31 12.93 -1.59 -8.97
N PRO A 32 13.95 -0.89 -8.43
CA PRO A 32 14.35 0.41 -8.95
C PRO A 32 15.02 0.26 -10.32
N ALA A 33 14.69 1.15 -11.24
CA ALA A 33 15.38 1.31 -12.51
C ALA A 33 15.62 2.80 -12.81
N ARG A 34 16.19 3.11 -13.98
CA ARG A 34 16.42 4.50 -14.39
C ARG A 34 15.09 5.23 -14.59
N ASN A 35 14.88 6.28 -13.79
CA ASN A 35 13.67 7.12 -13.82
C ASN A 35 12.34 6.39 -13.62
N LYS A 36 12.36 5.16 -13.09
CA LYS A 36 11.15 4.37 -12.85
C LYS A 36 11.32 3.38 -11.71
N VAL A 37 10.21 2.95 -11.14
CA VAL A 37 10.15 1.85 -10.17
C VAL A 37 9.11 0.85 -10.64
N THR A 38 9.47 -0.43 -10.69
CA THR A 38 8.53 -1.52 -10.96
C THR A 38 8.13 -2.19 -9.66
N LEU A 39 6.86 -2.05 -9.29
CA LEU A 39 6.27 -2.70 -8.13
C LEU A 39 5.73 -4.06 -8.55
N LYS A 40 6.00 -5.10 -7.76
CA LYS A 40 5.50 -6.46 -7.99
C LYS A 40 4.94 -7.02 -6.70
N TRP A 41 3.81 -7.72 -6.82
CA TRP A 41 3.23 -8.46 -5.70
C TRP A 41 2.47 -9.69 -6.14
N THR A 42 2.28 -10.60 -5.19
CA THR A 42 1.52 -11.83 -5.37
C THR A 42 0.38 -11.87 -4.37
N ALA A 43 -0.84 -12.04 -4.88
CA ALA A 43 -2.03 -12.30 -4.07
C ALA A 43 -2.23 -13.80 -3.97
N GLU A 44 -2.38 -14.35 -2.76
CA GLU A 44 -2.46 -15.81 -2.57
C GLU A 44 -3.85 -16.39 -2.83
N ALA A 45 -4.90 -15.65 -2.44
CA ALA A 45 -6.29 -16.00 -2.64
C ALA A 45 -7.10 -14.70 -2.74
N GLU A 46 -7.72 -14.44 -3.89
CA GLU A 46 -8.51 -13.23 -4.12
C GLU A 46 -9.95 -13.39 -3.63
N ILE A 47 -10.11 -13.90 -2.41
CA ILE A 47 -11.41 -14.03 -1.77
C ILE A 47 -11.88 -12.63 -1.41
N ASN A 48 -13.05 -12.26 -1.91
CA ASN A 48 -13.68 -10.97 -1.67
C ASN A 48 -12.87 -9.74 -2.13
N LEU A 49 -11.82 -9.91 -2.94
CA LEU A 49 -11.00 -8.80 -3.38
C LEU A 49 -11.68 -8.01 -4.51
N LYS A 50 -11.63 -6.68 -4.41
CA LYS A 50 -12.09 -5.73 -5.44
C LYS A 50 -10.92 -5.19 -6.24
N ALA A 51 -9.94 -4.57 -5.57
CA ALA A 51 -8.81 -3.93 -6.23
C ALA A 51 -7.64 -3.69 -5.27
N PHE A 52 -6.49 -3.37 -5.84
CA PHE A 52 -5.35 -2.80 -5.15
C PHE A 52 -5.23 -1.31 -5.49
N GLU A 53 -5.24 -0.45 -4.48
CA GLU A 53 -4.79 0.93 -4.60
C GLU A 53 -3.30 0.99 -4.29
N ILE A 54 -2.50 1.45 -5.26
CA ILE A 54 -1.07 1.65 -5.08
C ILE A 54 -0.88 3.06 -4.54
N GLU A 55 -0.27 3.15 -3.37
CA GLU A 55 -0.01 4.41 -2.72
C GLU A 55 1.50 4.64 -2.61
N ARG A 56 1.91 5.90 -2.81
CA ARG A 56 3.30 6.34 -2.73
C ARG A 56 3.45 7.49 -1.76
N GLY A 57 4.48 7.45 -0.94
CA GLY A 57 4.89 8.53 -0.03
C GLY A 57 6.27 9.07 -0.35
N LEU A 58 6.50 10.33 0.01
CA LEU A 58 7.85 10.91 0.10
C LEU A 58 8.47 10.66 1.48
N ASP A 59 7.66 10.20 2.44
CA ASP A 59 8.01 9.74 3.76
C ASP A 59 7.15 8.52 4.14
N GLU A 60 7.35 7.97 5.34
CA GLU A 60 6.57 6.84 5.87
C GLU A 60 5.19 7.24 6.44
N ARG A 61 4.84 8.53 6.43
CA ARG A 61 3.65 9.05 7.12
C ARG A 61 2.53 9.43 6.17
N THR A 62 2.89 9.97 5.02
CA THR A 62 1.97 10.56 4.04
C THR A 62 2.06 9.78 2.74
N PHE A 63 0.90 9.30 2.29
CA PHE A 63 0.78 8.48 1.09
C PHE A 63 -0.28 9.07 0.18
N GLU A 64 0.05 9.20 -1.10
CA GLU A 64 -0.87 9.59 -2.18
C GLU A 64 -1.17 8.37 -3.05
N LYS A 65 -2.43 8.25 -3.50
CA LYS A 65 -2.78 7.24 -4.49
C LYS A 65 -2.18 7.60 -5.85
N ILE A 66 -1.43 6.68 -6.44
CA ILE A 66 -0.86 6.85 -7.78
C ILE A 66 -1.53 5.98 -8.84
N ALA A 67 -2.15 4.88 -8.45
CA ALA A 67 -2.88 4.00 -9.37
C ALA A 67 -3.85 3.06 -8.63
N THR A 68 -4.76 2.47 -9.41
CA THR A 68 -5.64 1.37 -8.98
C THR A 68 -5.45 0.22 -9.96
N VAL A 69 -5.35 -1.00 -9.45
CA VAL A 69 -5.26 -2.24 -10.23
C VAL A 69 -6.39 -3.16 -9.78
N ASP A 70 -7.34 -3.41 -10.67
CA ASP A 70 -8.47 -4.29 -10.38
C ASP A 70 -8.02 -5.72 -10.13
N ALA A 71 -8.70 -6.40 -9.21
CA ALA A 71 -8.47 -7.82 -8.96
C ALA A 71 -8.92 -8.66 -10.16
N LYS A 72 -8.17 -9.72 -10.46
CA LYS A 72 -8.51 -10.65 -11.55
C LYS A 72 -9.64 -11.62 -11.16
N GLY A 73 -9.96 -11.71 -9.87
CA GLY A 73 -11.12 -12.41 -9.31
C GLY A 73 -10.91 -13.91 -9.09
N ASN A 74 -9.68 -14.38 -8.89
CA ASN A 74 -9.40 -15.81 -8.75
C ASN A 74 -9.16 -16.22 -7.28
N PRO A 75 -10.13 -16.89 -6.61
CA PRO A 75 -10.02 -17.22 -5.19
C PRO A 75 -9.10 -18.41 -4.89
N THR A 76 -8.70 -19.19 -5.90
CA THR A 76 -8.01 -20.48 -5.70
C THR A 76 -6.58 -20.50 -6.25
N VAL A 77 -6.14 -19.43 -6.93
CA VAL A 77 -4.85 -19.39 -7.62
C VAL A 77 -4.08 -18.15 -7.20
N LYS A 78 -2.80 -18.35 -6.87
CA LYS A 78 -1.88 -17.23 -6.64
C LYS A 78 -1.79 -16.39 -7.91
N THR A 79 -2.00 -15.09 -7.77
CA THR A 79 -2.02 -14.19 -8.92
C THR A 79 -0.93 -13.14 -8.76
N ASP A 80 -0.05 -13.09 -9.75
CA ASP A 80 1.01 -12.09 -9.82
C ASP A 80 0.52 -10.80 -10.50
N TYR A 81 0.97 -9.70 -9.93
CA TYR A 81 0.67 -8.35 -10.36
C TYR A 81 1.96 -7.54 -10.50
N SER A 82 1.91 -6.55 -11.39
CA SER A 82 3.00 -5.62 -11.62
C SER A 82 2.45 -4.25 -11.96
N TYR A 83 3.11 -3.21 -11.47
CA TYR A 83 2.83 -1.82 -11.82
C TYR A 83 4.13 -1.04 -12.02
N GLU A 84 4.16 -0.15 -13.01
CA GLU A 84 5.33 0.68 -13.31
C GLU A 84 5.07 2.15 -12.95
N ASP A 85 5.76 2.65 -11.93
CA ASP A 85 5.76 4.06 -11.58
C ASP A 85 6.84 4.80 -12.39
N ASN A 86 6.41 5.43 -13.48
CA ASN A 86 7.23 6.28 -14.33
C ASN A 86 7.24 7.75 -13.89
N THR A 87 6.76 8.09 -12.70
CA THR A 87 6.64 9.49 -12.26
C THR A 87 7.64 9.89 -11.18
N VAL A 88 8.51 8.97 -10.76
CA VAL A 88 9.56 9.17 -9.75
C VAL A 88 10.62 10.22 -10.12
N PHE A 89 10.64 10.73 -11.35
CA PHE A 89 11.54 11.81 -11.76
C PHE A 89 10.99 13.21 -11.47
N LYS A 90 9.71 13.33 -11.06
CA LYS A 90 9.04 14.63 -10.89
C LYS A 90 9.39 15.31 -9.56
N THR A 91 9.95 14.57 -8.61
CA THR A 91 10.32 15.08 -7.29
C THR A 91 11.83 14.98 -7.09
N THR A 92 12.38 15.88 -6.29
CA THR A 92 13.82 15.93 -5.93
C THR A 92 14.23 14.88 -4.89
N THR A 93 13.26 14.12 -4.35
CA THR A 93 13.55 13.04 -3.40
C THR A 93 14.26 11.87 -4.09
N ARG A 94 15.06 11.16 -3.31
CA ARG A 94 15.80 9.97 -3.74
C ARG A 94 15.22 8.68 -3.18
N VAL A 95 14.32 8.79 -2.22
CA VAL A 95 13.66 7.68 -1.54
C VAL A 95 12.16 7.84 -1.72
N TYR A 96 11.51 6.77 -2.16
CA TYR A 96 10.07 6.68 -2.28
C TYR A 96 9.58 5.52 -1.42
N TYR A 97 8.47 5.74 -0.73
CA TYR A 97 7.79 4.73 0.06
C TYR A 97 6.58 4.25 -0.70
N TYR A 98 6.34 2.94 -0.70
CA TYR A 98 5.19 2.35 -1.38
C TYR A 98 4.48 1.40 -0.43
N ARG A 99 3.16 1.35 -0.56
CA ARG A 99 2.31 0.34 0.06
C ARG A 99 1.13 0.04 -0.85
N LEU A 100 0.55 -1.14 -0.68
CA LEU A 100 -0.71 -1.50 -1.30
C LEU A 100 -1.81 -1.29 -0.27
N LYS A 101 -2.87 -0.62 -0.68
CA LYS A 101 -4.15 -0.64 -0.01
C LYS A 101 -5.03 -1.66 -0.72
N ILE A 102 -5.31 -2.75 -0.02
CA ILE A 102 -6.05 -3.91 -0.48
C ILE A 102 -7.52 -3.62 -0.20
N ILE A 103 -8.35 -3.50 -1.23
CA ILE A 103 -9.75 -3.12 -1.11
C ILE A 103 -10.61 -4.35 -1.39
N ASP A 104 -11.43 -4.71 -0.43
CA ASP A 104 -12.41 -5.80 -0.58
C ASP A 104 -13.72 -5.28 -1.19
N ARG A 105 -14.58 -6.19 -1.64
CA ARG A 105 -15.83 -5.84 -2.33
C ARG A 105 -16.87 -5.19 -1.42
N ASP A 106 -16.72 -5.34 -0.11
CA ASP A 106 -17.51 -4.64 0.91
C ASP A 106 -16.94 -3.26 1.26
N GLU A 107 -15.95 -2.79 0.50
CA GLU A 107 -15.26 -1.50 0.64
C GLU A 107 -14.40 -1.37 1.91
N SER A 108 -14.26 -2.45 2.69
CA SER A 108 -13.22 -2.52 3.69
C SER A 108 -11.84 -2.54 3.03
N TYR A 109 -10.82 -2.17 3.81
CA TYR A 109 -9.46 -2.20 3.31
C TYR A 109 -8.44 -2.59 4.38
N THR A 110 -7.36 -3.19 3.90
CA THR A 110 -6.16 -3.46 4.68
C THR A 110 -4.94 -2.93 3.94
N TYR A 111 -3.81 -2.79 4.63
CA TYR A 111 -2.55 -2.36 4.03
C TYR A 111 -1.54 -3.50 4.00
N SER A 112 -0.75 -3.56 2.94
CA SER A 112 0.48 -4.35 2.92
C SER A 112 1.53 -3.75 3.85
N ASN A 113 2.63 -4.49 4.03
CA ASN A 113 3.87 -3.90 4.50
C ASN A 113 4.28 -2.71 3.61
N THR A 114 4.90 -1.71 4.20
CA THR A 114 5.50 -0.59 3.48
C THR A 114 6.91 -0.96 3.04
N ILE A 115 7.23 -0.68 1.78
CA ILE A 115 8.58 -0.83 1.24
C ILE A 115 9.14 0.55 0.89
N HIS A 116 10.46 0.70 0.91
CA HIS A 116 11.14 1.89 0.41
C HIS A 116 12.02 1.52 -0.79
N VAL A 117 12.10 2.42 -1.76
CA VAL A 117 12.84 2.20 -3.01
C VAL A 117 13.61 3.45 -3.37
N ASN A 118 14.86 3.26 -3.81
CA ASN A 118 15.77 4.33 -4.18
C ASN A 118 16.10 4.26 -5.69
N PRO A 119 15.27 4.84 -6.57
CA PRO A 119 15.52 4.81 -8.01
C PRO A 119 16.67 5.74 -8.42
N THR A 120 17.39 5.34 -9.47
CA THR A 120 18.37 6.23 -10.09
C THR A 120 17.64 7.25 -10.98
N ILE A 121 17.56 8.50 -10.54
CA ILE A 121 17.00 9.61 -11.33
C ILE A 121 18.11 10.30 -12.13
N SER A 122 17.95 10.36 -13.45
CA SER A 122 18.88 11.10 -14.32
C SER A 122 18.70 12.61 -14.09
N SER A 123 19.79 13.31 -13.74
CA SER A 123 19.82 14.77 -13.47
C SER A 123 19.28 15.61 -14.64
N ALA A 124 19.49 15.16 -15.88
CA ALA A 124 18.92 15.80 -17.07
C ALA A 124 17.38 15.76 -17.10
N ARG A 125 16.75 14.65 -16.69
CA ARG A 125 15.27 14.52 -16.70
C ARG A 125 14.63 15.35 -15.59
N ALA A 126 15.26 15.41 -14.43
CA ALA A 126 14.80 16.20 -13.30
C ALA A 126 14.81 17.70 -13.61
N THR A 127 15.91 18.22 -14.17
CA THR A 127 16.05 19.65 -14.53
C THR A 127 15.10 20.07 -15.66
N TRP A 128 14.96 19.26 -16.71
CA TRP A 128 14.01 19.53 -17.80
C TRP A 128 12.54 19.53 -17.33
N GLY A 129 12.19 18.71 -16.34
CA GLY A 129 10.86 18.72 -15.72
C GLY A 129 10.59 20.03 -14.98
N SER A 130 11.51 20.46 -14.13
CA SER A 130 11.38 21.71 -13.36
C SER A 130 11.36 22.94 -14.26
N ILE A 131 12.24 23.01 -15.26
CA ILE A 131 12.28 24.13 -16.22
C ILE A 131 10.95 24.24 -16.96
N LYS A 132 10.41 23.13 -17.47
CA LYS A 132 9.16 23.14 -18.23
C LYS A 132 7.92 23.43 -17.37
N ALA A 133 8.01 23.31 -16.04
CA ALA A 133 6.96 23.68 -15.10
C ALA A 133 6.97 25.17 -14.74
N MET A 134 8.12 25.85 -14.85
CA MET A 134 8.27 27.27 -14.53
C MET A 134 7.72 28.23 -15.60
N PHE A 135 7.54 27.76 -16.83
CA PHE A 135 7.03 28.57 -17.96
C PHE A 135 5.58 28.23 -18.31
N ARG A 136 4.77 27.88 -17.31
CA ARG A 136 3.34 27.56 -17.45
C ARG A 136 2.50 28.57 -16.70
#